data_AF-A0A2E7CGG5-F1
#
_entry.id   AF-A0A2E7CGG5-F1
#
_cell.length_a   1.000
_cell.length_b   1.000
_cell.length_c   1.000
_cell.angle_alpha   90.00
_cell.angle_beta   90.00
_cell.angle_gamma   90.00
#
_symmetry.space_group_name_H-M   'P 1'
#
loop_
_entity.id
_entity.type
_entity.pdbx_description
1 polymer ?
#
loop_
_entity_poly.entity_id
_entity_poly.type
_entity_poly.pdbx_seq_one_letter_code
_entity_poly.pdbx_strand_id
1 'polypeptide(L)'
;MILAVVLFVGVVCSAILLGGPIFHFIDPPSVLFTSGCVFSATLWSFDLDKIGAAFNDAFVGKETSEERALQAHQVFTKMADFSVASGLLGSIIGLVHMLSQLDDPTAIGPAMAVALLTLLYGVLLGEFCFRAMGNNALSQNNLILDRQSRRGFSTVYLAGVGLFLVMLCFFVMLTAMCDFSA
;
A
#
# COMPACT_ATOMS: atom_id res chain seq x y z
N MET A 1 -15.44 7.27 7.60
CA MET A 1 -14.37 6.29 7.29
C MET A 1 -14.75 5.42 6.09
N ILE A 2 -15.78 4.56 6.19
CA ILE A 2 -16.25 3.72 5.07
C ILE A 2 -16.58 4.54 3.82
N LEU A 3 -17.24 5.69 3.97
CA LEU A 3 -17.51 6.61 2.84
C LEU A 3 -16.24 7.12 2.15
N ALA A 4 -15.20 7.49 2.91
CA ALA A 4 -13.94 7.99 2.37
C ALA A 4 -13.15 6.87 1.67
N VAL A 5 -13.16 5.68 2.24
CA VAL A 5 -12.61 4.45 1.66
C VAL A 5 -13.30 4.12 0.33
N VAL A 6 -14.64 4.10 0.30
CA VAL A 6 -15.41 3.80 -0.91
C VAL A 6 -15.17 4.85 -1.99
N LEU A 7 -15.13 6.13 -1.62
CA LEU A 7 -14.87 7.22 -2.56
C LEU A 7 -13.44 7.17 -3.10
N PHE A 8 -12.45 6.89 -2.25
CA PHE A 8 -11.06 6.73 -2.64
C PHE A 8 -10.88 5.56 -3.63
N VAL A 9 -11.39 4.38 -3.28
CA VAL A 9 -11.36 3.19 -4.16
C VAL A 9 -12.11 3.46 -5.46
N GLY A 10 -13.27 4.12 -5.40
CA GLY A 10 -14.05 4.49 -6.58
C GLY A 10 -13.29 5.40 -7.55
N VAL A 11 -12.59 6.41 -7.04
CA VAL A 11 -11.76 7.30 -7.86
C VAL A 11 -10.57 6.56 -8.48
N VAL A 12 -9.87 5.73 -7.71
CA VAL A 12 -8.74 4.91 -8.21
C VAL A 12 -9.20 3.94 -9.29
N CYS A 13 -10.29 3.20 -9.05
CA CYS A 13 -10.86 2.28 -10.04
C CYS A 13 -11.32 3.02 -11.31
N SER A 14 -11.92 4.21 -11.16
CA SER A 14 -12.34 5.02 -12.30
C SER A 14 -11.14 5.48 -13.13
N ALA A 15 -10.04 5.90 -12.48
CA ALA A 15 -8.80 6.28 -13.17
C ALA A 15 -8.18 5.11 -13.94
N ILE A 16 -8.18 3.91 -13.35
CA ILE A 16 -7.68 2.69 -14.01
C ILE A 16 -8.54 2.34 -15.24
N LEU A 17 -9.86 2.41 -15.11
CA LEU A 17 -10.80 2.10 -16.21
C LEU A 17 -10.69 3.07 -17.39
N LEU A 18 -10.40 4.35 -17.13
CA LEU A 18 -10.15 5.37 -18.17
C LEU A 18 -8.77 5.24 -18.82
N GLY A 19 -7.78 4.68 -18.10
CA GLY A 19 -6.40 4.53 -18.56
C GLY A 19 -6.13 3.31 -19.46
N GLY A 20 -7.09 2.40 -19.64
CA GLY A 20 -6.96 1.23 -20.52
C GLY A 20 -7.36 -0.10 -19.86
N PRO A 21 -7.00 -1.25 -20.46
CA PRO A 21 -7.36 -2.55 -19.89
C PRO A 21 -6.64 -2.82 -18.56
N ILE A 22 -7.41 -3.25 -17.56
CA ILE A 22 -6.96 -3.54 -16.18
C ILE A 22 -5.78 -4.51 -16.14
N PHE A 23 -5.64 -5.38 -17.15
CA PHE A 23 -4.57 -6.36 -17.26
C PHE A 23 -3.16 -5.74 -17.32
N HIS A 24 -3.01 -4.48 -17.76
CA HIS A 24 -1.71 -3.78 -17.70
C HIS A 24 -1.31 -3.34 -16.30
N PHE A 25 -2.25 -3.28 -15.36
CA PHE A 25 -2.00 -2.90 -13.97
C PHE A 25 -1.75 -4.11 -13.07
N ILE A 26 -1.59 -5.31 -13.61
CA ILE A 26 -1.19 -6.51 -12.86
C ILE A 26 0.18 -6.93 -13.40
N ASP A 27 1.23 -6.39 -12.80
CA ASP A 27 2.62 -6.71 -13.15
C ASP A 27 3.16 -7.76 -12.17
N PRO A 28 3.39 -9.02 -12.60
CA PRO A 28 3.85 -10.09 -11.71
C PRO A 28 5.17 -9.75 -10.97
N PRO A 29 6.19 -9.15 -11.60
CA PRO A 29 7.40 -8.68 -10.91
C PRO A 29 7.10 -7.73 -9.74
N SER A 30 6.28 -6.70 -9.97
CA SER A 30 5.93 -5.71 -8.97
C SER A 30 5.15 -6.31 -7.79
N VAL A 31 4.17 -7.17 -8.08
CA VAL A 31 3.37 -7.85 -7.04
C VAL A 31 4.24 -8.79 -6.21
N LEU A 32 5.11 -9.57 -6.85
CA LEU A 32 6.00 -10.50 -6.18
C LEU A 32 7.01 -9.76 -5.29
N PHE A 33 7.55 -8.63 -5.75
CA PHE A 33 8.47 -7.82 -4.98
C PHE A 33 7.80 -7.24 -3.72
N THR A 34 6.66 -6.55 -3.87
CA THR A 34 5.95 -5.92 -2.75
C THR A 34 5.50 -6.98 -1.73
N SER A 35 4.82 -8.03 -2.18
CA SER A 35 4.34 -9.09 -1.27
C SER A 35 5.48 -9.87 -0.61
N GLY A 36 6.55 -10.17 -1.35
CA GLY A 36 7.74 -10.86 -0.86
C GLY A 36 8.49 -10.05 0.19
N CYS A 37 8.72 -8.75 -0.03
CA CYS A 37 9.38 -7.87 0.93
C CYS A 37 8.57 -7.70 2.21
N VAL A 38 7.25 -7.52 2.09
CA VAL A 38 6.36 -7.44 3.25
C VAL A 38 6.42 -8.71 4.07
N PHE A 39 6.24 -9.87 3.44
CA PHE A 39 6.24 -11.15 4.14
C PHE A 39 7.60 -11.43 4.79
N SER A 40 8.69 -11.22 4.06
CA SER A 40 10.06 -11.41 4.56
C SER A 40 10.39 -10.47 5.72
N ALA A 41 10.05 -9.18 5.63
CA ALA A 41 10.31 -8.22 6.72
C ALA A 41 9.47 -8.53 7.96
N THR A 42 8.26 -9.06 7.75
CA THR A 42 7.37 -9.48 8.84
C THR A 42 7.93 -10.69 9.56
N LEU A 43 8.42 -11.71 8.84
CA LEU A 43 9.08 -12.88 9.43
C LEU A 43 10.37 -12.54 10.18
N TRP A 44 11.09 -11.51 9.73
CA TRP A 44 12.26 -11.02 10.48
C TRP A 44 11.83 -10.32 11.78
N SER A 45 10.71 -9.61 11.77
CA SER A 45 10.28 -8.80 12.91
C SER A 45 9.47 -9.58 13.95
N PHE A 46 8.78 -10.65 13.55
CA PHE A 46 7.83 -11.38 14.39
C PHE A 46 7.90 -12.88 14.18
N ASP A 47 7.70 -13.62 15.27
CA ASP A 47 7.55 -15.07 15.24
C ASP A 47 6.25 -15.49 14.53
N LEU A 48 6.28 -16.63 13.84
CA LEU A 48 5.14 -17.17 13.08
C LEU A 48 3.87 -17.35 13.94
N ASP A 49 4.03 -17.71 15.22
CA ASP A 49 2.91 -17.89 16.15
C ASP A 49 2.16 -16.57 16.40
N LYS A 50 2.88 -15.46 16.49
CA LYS A 50 2.31 -14.13 16.71
C LYS A 50 1.59 -13.62 15.47
N ILE A 51 2.14 -13.89 14.28
CA ILE A 51 1.50 -13.53 13.01
C ILE A 51 0.19 -14.31 12.86
N GLY A 52 0.21 -15.62 13.10
CA GLY A 52 -0.99 -16.46 13.01
C GLY A 52 -2.08 -16.03 14.00
N ALA A 53 -1.70 -15.73 15.24
CA ALA A 53 -2.62 -15.21 16.25
C ALA A 53 -3.23 -13.86 15.84
N ALA A 54 -2.41 -12.92 15.33
CA ALA A 54 -2.88 -11.62 14.88
C ALA A 54 -3.91 -11.72 13.74
N PHE A 55 -3.66 -12.58 12.75
CA PHE A 55 -4.61 -12.83 11.66
C PHE A 55 -5.91 -13.45 12.18
N ASN A 56 -5.82 -14.48 13.04
CA ASN A 56 -7.00 -15.09 13.62
C ASN A 56 -7.84 -14.08 14.41
N ASP A 57 -7.21 -13.21 15.19
CA ASP A 57 -7.90 -12.18 15.97
C ASP A 57 -8.56 -11.11 15.09
N ALA A 58 -7.89 -10.71 14.00
CA ALA A 58 -8.45 -9.75 13.04
C ALA A 58 -9.68 -10.29 12.27
N PHE A 59 -9.71 -11.59 11.97
CA PHE A 59 -10.81 -12.21 11.20
C PHE A 59 -11.94 -12.77 12.08
N VAL A 60 -11.63 -13.36 13.25
CA VAL A 60 -12.62 -14.05 14.09
C VAL A 60 -13.44 -13.08 14.94
N GLY A 61 -12.97 -11.84 15.15
CA GLY A 61 -13.81 -10.76 15.68
C GLY A 61 -14.35 -10.99 17.10
N LYS A 62 -13.73 -11.87 17.90
CA LYS A 62 -14.09 -12.08 19.32
C LYS A 62 -13.36 -11.10 20.23
N GLU A 63 -13.98 -10.73 21.35
CA GLU A 63 -13.34 -9.91 22.39
C GLU A 63 -12.08 -10.62 22.90
N THR A 64 -10.92 -10.05 22.61
CA THR A 64 -9.62 -10.59 23.04
C THR A 64 -9.07 -9.79 24.21
N SER A 65 -8.15 -10.40 24.97
CA SER A 65 -7.42 -9.70 26.02
C SER A 65 -6.71 -8.45 25.45
N GLU A 66 -6.67 -7.36 26.23
CA GLU A 66 -6.03 -6.10 25.86
C GLU A 66 -4.62 -6.29 25.29
N GLU A 67 -3.82 -7.17 25.92
CA GLU A 67 -2.46 -7.48 25.46
C GLU A 67 -2.44 -8.12 24.06
N ARG A 68 -3.39 -9.02 23.76
CA ARG A 68 -3.47 -9.69 22.46
C ARG A 68 -3.91 -8.74 21.36
N ALA A 69 -4.92 -7.92 21.63
CA ALA A 69 -5.36 -6.88 20.71
C ALA A 69 -4.21 -5.91 20.37
N LEU A 70 -3.42 -5.51 21.37
CA LEU A 70 -2.27 -4.63 21.19
C LEU A 70 -1.16 -5.30 20.36
N GLN A 71 -0.87 -6.57 20.63
CA GLN A 71 0.10 -7.35 19.86
C GLN A 71 -0.34 -7.50 18.39
N ALA A 72 -1.60 -7.86 18.15
CA ALA A 72 -2.14 -7.95 16.80
C ALA A 72 -2.04 -6.62 16.05
N HIS A 73 -2.39 -5.51 16.71
CA HIS A 73 -2.25 -4.17 16.15
C HIS A 73 -0.81 -3.82 15.78
N GLN A 74 0.15 -4.16 16.64
CA GLN A 74 1.57 -3.91 16.39
C GLN A 74 2.07 -4.68 15.18
N VAL A 75 1.68 -5.95 15.04
CA VAL A 75 2.01 -6.77 13.86
C VAL A 75 1.47 -6.11 12.60
N PHE A 76 0.17 -5.82 12.52
CA PHE A 76 -0.44 -5.21 11.34
C PHE A 76 0.10 -3.81 11.02
N THR A 77 0.37 -3.00 12.04
CA THR A 77 0.96 -1.66 11.84
C THR A 77 2.36 -1.77 11.25
N LYS A 78 3.18 -2.71 11.73
CA LYS A 78 4.51 -2.95 11.17
C LYS A 78 4.46 -3.51 9.76
N MET A 79 3.52 -4.43 9.47
CA MET A 79 3.29 -4.91 8.12
C MET A 79 2.89 -3.76 7.18
N ALA A 80 2.06 -2.82 7.64
CA ALA A 80 1.70 -1.62 6.89
C ALA A 80 2.94 -0.77 6.56
N ASP A 81 3.77 -0.51 7.56
CA ASP A 81 4.99 0.29 7.39
C ASP A 81 5.98 -0.39 6.43
N PHE A 82 6.16 -1.71 6.52
CA PHE A 82 7.00 -2.47 5.59
C PHE A 82 6.45 -2.48 4.16
N SER A 83 5.13 -2.48 4.00
CA SER A 83 4.49 -2.39 2.68
C SER A 83 4.80 -1.07 1.99
N VAL A 84 4.63 0.05 2.70
CA VAL A 84 4.96 1.39 2.16
C VAL A 84 6.46 1.51 1.89
N ALA A 85 7.32 1.03 2.81
CA ALA A 85 8.76 1.05 2.62
C ALA A 85 9.20 0.22 1.40
N SER A 86 8.58 -0.94 1.16
CA SER A 86 8.86 -1.75 -0.02
C SER A 86 8.46 -1.05 -1.32
N GLY A 87 7.36 -0.27 -1.31
CA GLY A 87 6.97 0.53 -2.47
C GLY A 87 8.00 1.59 -2.84
N LEU A 88 8.57 2.27 -1.84
CA LEU A 88 9.65 3.25 -2.05
C LEU A 88 10.93 2.57 -2.58
N LEU A 89 11.28 1.39 -2.07
CA LEU A 89 12.41 0.61 -2.59
C LEU A 89 12.18 0.18 -4.05
N GLY A 90 10.97 -0.26 -4.38
CA GLY A 90 10.58 -0.64 -5.75
C GLY A 90 10.70 0.53 -6.73
N SER A 91 10.33 1.74 -6.32
CA SER A 91 10.53 2.93 -7.14
C SER A 91 12.00 3.21 -7.46
N ILE A 92 12.91 3.00 -6.50
CA ILE A 92 14.35 3.15 -6.75
C ILE A 92 14.84 2.10 -7.75
N ILE A 93 14.40 0.84 -7.61
CA ILE A 93 14.76 -0.24 -8.55
C ILE A 93 14.29 0.09 -9.97
N GLY A 94 13.05 0.56 -10.13
CA GLY A 94 12.52 0.95 -11.43
C GLY A 94 13.23 2.16 -12.04
N LEU A 95 13.61 3.14 -11.22
CA LEU A 95 14.45 4.27 -11.66
C LEU A 95 15.83 3.81 -12.13
N VAL A 96 16.48 2.89 -11.40
CA VAL A 96 17.77 2.32 -11.82
C VAL A 96 17.63 1.57 -13.15
N HIS A 97 16.55 0.81 -13.32
CA HIS A 97 16.28 0.10 -14.57
C HIS A 97 16.08 1.07 -15.74
N MET A 98 15.32 2.14 -15.54
CA MET A 98 15.11 3.18 -16.53
C MET A 98 16.42 3.87 -16.95
N LEU A 99 17.26 4.24 -15.98
CA LEU A 99 18.56 4.87 -16.24
C LEU A 99 19.53 3.93 -16.96
N SER A 100 19.36 2.61 -16.82
CA SER A 100 20.19 1.62 -17.51
C SER A 100 19.86 1.44 -19.00
N GLN A 101 18.71 1.95 -19.45
CA GLN A 101 18.16 1.75 -20.81
C GLN A 101 17.92 3.08 -21.54
N LEU A 102 18.67 4.14 -21.19
CA LEU A 102 18.51 5.47 -21.79
C LEU A 102 18.77 5.52 -23.30
N ASP A 103 19.46 4.52 -23.84
CA ASP A 103 19.77 4.43 -25.27
C ASP A 103 18.55 4.01 -26.13
N ASP A 104 17.50 3.44 -25.52
CA ASP A 104 16.27 3.02 -26.22
C ASP A 104 15.01 3.60 -25.54
N PRO A 105 14.35 4.62 -26.14
CA PRO A 105 13.16 5.24 -25.56
C PRO A 105 11.95 4.31 -25.48
N THR A 106 11.93 3.20 -26.23
CA THR A 106 10.82 2.24 -26.18
C THR A 106 10.84 1.37 -24.91
N ALA A 107 12.01 1.19 -24.30
CA ALA A 107 12.19 0.41 -23.07
C ALA A 107 11.88 1.21 -21.79
N ILE A 108 11.80 2.54 -21.87
CA ILE A 108 11.53 3.43 -20.73
C ILE A 108 10.13 3.21 -20.14
N GLY A 109 9.12 3.02 -21.00
CA GLY A 109 7.72 2.85 -20.58
C GLY A 109 7.49 1.68 -19.62
N PRO A 110 7.93 0.45 -19.96
CA PRO A 110 7.83 -0.70 -19.07
C PRO A 110 8.59 -0.52 -17.74
N ALA A 111 9.81 0.04 -17.76
CA ALA A 111 10.61 0.25 -16.55
C ALA A 111 9.93 1.23 -15.57
N MET A 112 9.35 2.29 -16.11
CA MET A 112 8.60 3.28 -15.34
C MET A 112 7.30 2.69 -14.77
N ALA A 113 6.60 1.84 -15.53
CA ALA A 113 5.38 1.17 -15.08
C ALA A 113 5.66 0.33 -13.82
N VAL A 114 6.73 -0.46 -13.82
CA VAL A 114 7.16 -1.24 -12.64
C VAL A 114 7.41 -0.33 -11.43
N ALA A 115 8.15 0.77 -11.61
CA ALA A 115 8.49 1.71 -10.52
C ALA A 115 7.25 2.28 -9.82
N LEU A 116 6.23 2.62 -10.59
CA LEU A 116 4.99 3.24 -10.12
C LEU A 116 4.00 2.20 -9.57
N LEU A 117 3.92 1.02 -10.19
CA LEU A 117 3.07 -0.07 -9.72
C LEU A 117 3.55 -0.61 -8.36
N THR A 118 4.86 -0.75 -8.13
CA THR A 118 5.37 -1.14 -6.81
C THR A 118 4.99 -0.17 -5.71
N LEU A 119 4.99 1.14 -6.01
CA LEU A 119 4.62 2.17 -5.05
C LEU A 119 3.11 2.16 -4.77
N LEU A 120 2.32 2.04 -5.84
CA LEU A 120 0.88 1.92 -5.77
C LEU A 120 0.47 0.71 -4.91
N TYR A 121 1.04 -0.47 -5.18
CA TYR A 121 0.76 -1.66 -4.39
C TYR A 121 1.23 -1.52 -2.94
N GLY A 122 2.40 -0.95 -2.70
CA GLY A 122 2.94 -0.75 -1.35
C GLY A 122 2.02 0.11 -0.47
N VAL A 123 1.54 1.24 -1.00
CA VAL A 123 0.65 2.15 -0.27
C VAL A 123 -0.75 1.56 -0.12
N LEU A 124 -1.32 0.99 -1.18
CA LEU A 124 -2.65 0.37 -1.11
C LEU A 124 -2.66 -0.77 -0.08
N LEU A 125 -1.69 -1.68 -0.16
CA LEU A 125 -1.66 -2.85 0.70
C LEU A 125 -1.33 -2.47 2.16
N GLY A 126 -0.49 -1.45 2.37
CA GLY A 126 -0.14 -0.97 3.70
C GLY A 126 -1.28 -0.22 4.40
N GLU A 127 -1.75 0.86 3.77
CA GLU A 127 -2.70 1.78 4.39
C GLU A 127 -4.14 1.26 4.35
N PHE A 128 -4.52 0.58 3.28
CA PHE A 128 -5.89 0.12 3.11
C PHE A 128 -6.13 -1.26 3.71
N CYS A 129 -5.20 -2.21 3.54
CA CYS A 129 -5.38 -3.57 4.05
C CYS A 129 -4.83 -3.70 5.47
N PHE A 130 -3.52 -3.56 5.66
CA PHE A 130 -2.89 -3.86 6.95
C PHE A 130 -3.29 -2.89 8.05
N ARG A 131 -3.21 -1.57 7.79
CA ARG A 131 -3.55 -0.57 8.81
C ARG A 131 -5.04 -0.62 9.20
N ALA A 132 -5.93 -0.93 8.25
CA ALA A 132 -7.34 -1.15 8.55
C ALA A 132 -7.57 -2.39 9.44
N MET A 133 -6.91 -3.52 9.14
CA MET A 133 -7.00 -4.72 9.97
C MET A 133 -6.45 -4.50 11.38
N GLY A 134 -5.32 -3.79 11.51
CA GLY A 134 -4.75 -3.44 12.81
C GLY A 134 -5.68 -2.55 13.65
N ASN A 135 -6.38 -1.61 13.02
CA ASN A 135 -7.35 -0.76 13.72
C ASN A 135 -8.62 -1.52 14.11
N ASN A 136 -9.09 -2.44 13.28
CA ASN A 136 -10.24 -3.29 13.61
C ASN A 136 -9.95 -4.19 14.82
N ALA A 137 -8.72 -4.72 14.93
CA ALA A 137 -8.29 -5.51 16.09
C ALA A 137 -8.28 -4.70 17.41
N LEU A 138 -7.93 -3.41 17.35
CA LEU A 138 -8.00 -2.53 18.53
C LEU A 138 -9.40 -2.06 18.85
N SER A 139 -10.28 -1.96 17.86
CA SER A 139 -11.63 -1.41 18.00
C SER A 139 -12.54 -2.20 18.95
N GLN A 140 -12.12 -3.41 19.34
CA GLN A 140 -12.84 -4.20 20.32
C GLN A 140 -12.65 -3.69 21.75
N ASN A 141 -11.57 -2.96 22.03
CA ASN A 141 -11.23 -2.48 23.36
C ASN A 141 -11.42 -0.95 23.46
N ASN A 142 -12.56 -0.52 24.00
CA ASN A 142 -12.94 0.89 24.14
C ASN A 142 -11.92 1.74 24.91
N LEU A 143 -11.15 1.14 25.84
CA LEU A 143 -10.10 1.82 26.62
C LEU A 143 -8.87 2.18 25.77
N ILE A 144 -8.54 1.39 24.74
CA ILE A 144 -7.41 1.65 23.85
C ILE A 144 -7.80 2.68 22.77
N LEU A 145 -9.07 2.64 22.34
CA LEU A 145 -9.60 3.58 21.35
C LEU A 145 -9.43 5.05 21.76
N ASP A 146 -9.61 5.40 23.04
CA ASP A 146 -9.46 6.79 23.50
C ASP A 146 -8.01 7.30 23.39
N ARG A 147 -7.02 6.42 23.61
CA ARG A 147 -5.59 6.74 23.40
C ARG A 147 -5.22 6.82 21.92
N GLN A 148 -5.81 5.99 21.08
CA GLN A 148 -5.44 5.87 19.66
C GLN A 148 -6.16 6.90 18.76
N SER A 149 -7.42 7.24 19.07
CA SER A 149 -8.29 8.16 18.31
C SER A 149 -7.66 9.55 18.12
N ARG A 150 -6.83 10.02 19.07
CA ARG A 150 -6.10 11.30 18.92
C ARG A 150 -4.98 11.30 17.88
N ARG A 151 -4.48 10.15 17.41
CA ARG A 151 -3.39 10.06 16.41
C ARG A 151 -3.85 9.55 15.04
N GLY A 152 -4.89 8.70 14.98
CA GLY A 152 -5.26 7.97 13.76
C GLY A 152 -5.83 8.80 12.60
N PHE A 153 -6.45 9.95 12.88
CA PHE A 153 -7.13 10.74 11.84
C PHE A 153 -6.15 11.45 10.88
N SER A 154 -5.00 11.89 11.38
CA SER A 154 -4.04 12.67 10.58
C SER A 154 -3.28 11.80 9.57
N THR A 155 -2.91 10.57 9.96
CA THR A 155 -2.12 9.66 9.11
C THR A 155 -2.91 9.17 7.89
N VAL A 156 -4.20 8.84 8.06
CA VAL A 156 -5.05 8.37 6.96
C VAL A 156 -5.33 9.49 5.96
N TYR A 157 -5.56 10.71 6.45
CA TYR A 157 -5.75 11.87 5.58
C TYR A 157 -4.48 12.20 4.79
N LEU A 158 -3.31 12.17 5.45
CA LEU A 158 -2.02 12.41 4.80
C LEU A 158 -1.70 11.33 3.76
N ALA A 159 -1.99 10.05 4.04
CA ALA A 159 -1.84 8.96 3.09
C ALA A 159 -2.78 9.10 1.88
N GLY A 160 -4.05 9.47 2.11
CA GLY A 160 -5.02 9.73 1.05
C GLY A 160 -4.62 10.90 0.15
N VAL A 161 -4.15 12.00 0.73
CA VAL A 161 -3.61 13.16 0.00
C VAL A 161 -2.33 12.79 -0.76
N GLY A 162 -1.44 12.01 -0.15
CA GLY A 162 -0.20 11.55 -0.78
C GLY A 162 -0.47 10.66 -1.99
N LEU A 163 -1.40 9.70 -1.89
CA LEU A 163 -1.76 8.82 -2.99
C LEU A 163 -2.51 9.56 -4.11
N PHE A 164 -3.33 10.56 -3.75
CA PHE A 164 -3.94 11.47 -4.73
C PHE A 164 -2.90 12.29 -5.50
N LEU A 165 -1.87 12.82 -4.81
CA LEU A 165 -0.77 13.55 -5.44
C LEU A 165 0.06 12.67 -6.39
N VAL A 166 0.34 11.41 -6.01
CA VAL A 166 1.05 10.45 -6.87
C VAL A 166 0.24 10.14 -8.14
N MET A 167 -1.07 9.94 -8.00
CA MET A 167 -1.96 9.71 -9.15
C MET A 167 -2.07 10.96 -10.05
N LEU A 168 -2.06 12.16 -9.46
CA LEU A 168 -2.05 13.41 -10.22
C LEU A 168 -0.73 13.60 -10.97
N CYS A 169 0.42 13.30 -10.36
CA CYS A 169 1.71 13.29 -11.05
C CYS A 169 1.74 12.27 -12.20
N PHE A 170 1.16 11.08 -12.00
CA PHE A 170 1.05 10.07 -13.05
C PHE A 170 0.21 10.56 -14.23
N PHE A 171 -0.94 11.19 -13.96
CA PHE A 171 -1.79 11.76 -15.01
C PHE A 171 -1.07 12.87 -15.79
N VAL A 172 -0.39 13.79 -15.09
CA VAL A 172 0.43 14.84 -15.70
C VAL A 172 1.56 14.26 -16.56
N MET A 173 2.18 13.17 -16.11
CA MET A 173 3.25 12.50 -16.84
C MET A 173 2.74 11.78 -18.09
N LEU A 174 1.57 11.12 -18.02
CA LEU A 174 0.92 10.51 -19.18
C LEU A 174 0.54 11.56 -20.24
N THR A 175 0.03 12.71 -19.81
CA THR A 175 -0.24 13.82 -20.74
C THR A 175 1.05 14.32 -21.38
N ALA A 176 2.15 14.45 -20.62
CA ALA A 176 3.44 14.89 -21.15
C ALA A 176 4.08 13.87 -22.12
N MET A 177 3.86 12.57 -21.92
CA MET A 177 4.33 11.53 -22.85
C MET A 177 3.55 11.55 -24.17
N CYS A 178 2.26 11.92 -24.13
CA CYS A 178 1.44 12.07 -25.34
C CYS A 178 2.00 13.15 -26.28
N ASP A 179 2.49 14.25 -25.70
CA ASP A 179 3.12 15.36 -26.43
C ASP A 179 4.47 14.99 -27.08
N PHE A 180 5.14 13.92 -26.64
CA PHE A 180 6.42 13.47 -27.21
C PHE A 180 6.27 12.53 -28.41
N SER A 181 5.04 12.05 -28.69
CA SER A 181 4.75 11.15 -29.82
C SER A 181 4.21 11.84 -31.08
N ALA A 182 4.12 13.18 -31.07
CA ALA A 182 3.76 14.03 -32.20
C ALA A 182 4.99 14.79 -32.71
#